data_AF-A0A9D6ETQ1-F1
#
_entry.id   AF-A0A9D6ETQ1-F1
#
_cell.length_a   1.000
_cell.length_b   1.000
_cell.length_c   1.000
_cell.angle_alpha   90.00
_cell.angle_beta   90.00
_cell.angle_gamma   90.00
#
_symmetry.space_group_name_H-M   'P 1'
#
loop_
_entity.id
_entity.type
_entity.pdbx_description
1 polymer ?
#
loop_
_entity_poly.entity_id
_entity_poly.type
_entity_poly.pdbx_seq_one_letter_code
_entity_poly.pdbx_strand_id
1 'polypeptide(L)' 'MYYMYRCSYCRKLFYTYSNNRSQAARILYYGIKEHLQYYNEDHKEYQFDDHPSIEIRDMYKFMWMQDKKPAGGYPL' A
#
# COMPACT_ATOMS: atom_id res chain seq x y z
N MET A 1 -10.44 10.38 -4.69
CA MET A 1 -9.85 10.71 -3.38
C MET A 1 -8.47 10.07 -3.29
N TYR A 2 -7.54 10.66 -2.54
CA TYR A 2 -6.24 10.03 -2.32
C TYR A 2 -6.32 9.10 -1.12
N TYR A 3 -5.96 7.84 -1.36
CA TYR A 3 -5.81 6.83 -0.32
C TYR A 3 -4.34 6.59 -0.07
N MET A 4 -3.98 6.45 1.18
CA MET A 4 -2.60 6.46 1.63
C MET A 4 -2.36 5.37 2.64
N TYR A 5 -1.18 4.77 2.57
CA TYR A 5 -0.75 3.78 3.54
C TYR A 5 0.74 3.90 3.81
N ARG A 6 1.10 3.87 5.09
CA ARG A 6 2.50 3.83 5.49
C ARG A 6 2.92 2.38 5.60
N CYS A 7 3.81 1.96 4.70
CA CYS A 7 4.34 0.60 4.69
C CYS A 7 5.14 0.36 5.98
N SER A 8 4.77 -0.66 6.75
CA SER A 8 5.47 -1.03 7.98
C SER A 8 6.89 -1.56 7.69
N TYR A 9 7.10 -2.16 6.51
CA TYR A 9 8.37 -2.78 6.13
C TYR A 9 9.46 -1.74 5.79
N CYS A 10 9.20 -0.86 4.83
CA CYS A 10 10.17 0.15 4.40
C CYS A 10 9.94 1.55 5.02
N ARG A 11 8.91 1.71 5.88
CA ARG A 11 8.50 2.97 6.54
C ARG A 11 8.14 4.11 5.58
N LYS A 12 8.10 3.85 4.26
CA LYS A 12 7.71 4.79 3.21
C LYS A 12 6.19 4.95 3.16
N LEU A 13 5.77 6.14 2.75
CA LEU A 13 4.36 6.45 2.53
C LEU A 13 4.01 6.20 1.08
N PHE A 14 3.01 5.36 0.82
CA PHE A 14 2.49 5.10 -0.52
C PHE A 14 1.10 5.70 -0.65
N TYR A 15 0.74 6.15 -1.84
CA TYR A 15 -0.57 6.70 -2.09
C TYR A 15 -1.06 6.42 -3.50
N THR A 16 -2.37 6.32 -3.66
CA THR A 16 -3.02 6.20 -4.97
C THR A 16 -4.28 7.05 -5.01
N TYR A 17 -4.66 7.49 -6.21
CA TYR A 17 -5.94 8.16 -6.43
C TYR A 17 -6.98 7.16 -6.88
N SER A 18 -8.07 7.02 -6.12
CA SER A 18 -9.19 6.17 -6.51
C SER A 18 -10.52 6.74 -6.03
N ASN A 19 -11.60 6.35 -6.70
CA ASN A 19 -12.97 6.62 -6.28
C ASN A 19 -13.55 5.46 -5.44
N ASN A 20 -12.83 4.33 -5.34
CA ASN A 20 -13.28 3.14 -4.64
C ASN A 20 -12.23 2.72 -3.61
N ARG A 21 -12.64 2.67 -2.33
CA ARG A 21 -11.77 2.30 -1.21
C ARG A 21 -11.20 0.88 -1.35
N SER A 22 -12.00 -0.08 -1.77
CA SER A 22 -11.56 -1.47 -1.99
C SER A 22 -10.57 -1.59 -3.15
N GLN A 23 -10.78 -0.82 -4.22
CA GLN A 23 -9.82 -0.75 -5.32
C GLN A 23 -8.50 -0.13 -4.87
N ALA A 24 -8.55 0.96 -4.10
CA ALA A 24 -7.37 1.60 -3.55
C ALA A 24 -6.54 0.65 -2.67
N ALA A 25 -7.20 -0.14 -1.81
CA ALA A 25 -6.51 -1.14 -0.99
C ALA A 25 -5.76 -2.17 -1.84
N ARG A 26 -6.35 -2.64 -2.95
CA ARG A 26 -5.69 -3.56 -3.88
C ARG A 26 -4.47 -2.92 -4.55
N ILE A 27 -4.62 -1.69 -5.07
CA ILE A 27 -3.53 -0.96 -5.71
C ILE A 27 -2.38 -0.75 -4.73
N LEU A 28 -2.68 -0.24 -3.53
CA LEU A 28 -1.68 -0.04 -2.49
C LEU A 28 -0.97 -1.35 -2.12
N TYR A 29 -1.71 -2.44 -1.93
CA TYR A 29 -1.11 -3.73 -1.60
C TYR A 29 -0.15 -4.24 -2.69
N TYR A 30 -0.62 -4.37 -3.93
CA TYR A 30 0.20 -4.91 -5.01
C TYR A 30 1.36 -3.99 -5.37
N GLY A 31 1.14 -2.66 -5.41
CA GLY A 31 2.20 -1.71 -5.71
C GLY A 31 3.26 -1.62 -4.61
N ILE A 32 2.89 -1.76 -3.33
CA ILE A 32 3.87 -1.86 -2.24
C ILE A 32 4.68 -3.16 -2.36
N LYS A 33 4.02 -4.29 -2.64
CA LYS A 33 4.70 -5.58 -2.84
C LYS A 33 5.71 -5.51 -3.98
N GLU A 34 5.30 -4.98 -5.14
CA GLU A 34 6.19 -4.78 -6.28
C GLU A 34 7.36 -3.84 -5.95
N HIS A 35 7.10 -2.73 -5.22
CA HIS A 35 8.15 -1.82 -4.78
C HIS A 35 9.18 -2.53 -3.89
N LEU A 36 8.73 -3.29 -2.89
CA LEU A 36 9.63 -3.99 -1.98
C LEU A 36 10.48 -5.03 -2.72
N GLN A 37 9.90 -5.76 -3.67
CA GLN A 37 10.63 -6.71 -4.52
C GLN A 37 11.66 -5.99 -5.41
N TYR A 38 11.27 -4.90 -6.07
CA TYR A 38 12.15 -4.16 -6.97
C TYR A 38 13.37 -3.58 -6.27
N TYR A 39 13.19 -3.03 -5.07
CA TYR A 39 14.28 -2.45 -4.28
C TYR A 39 15.01 -3.46 -3.38
N ASN A 40 14.68 -4.75 -3.47
CA ASN A 40 15.21 -5.81 -2.61
C ASN A 40 15.03 -5.49 -1.10
N GLU A 41 13.95 -4.77 -0.78
CA GLU A 41 13.46 -4.47 0.57
C GLU A 41 12.46 -5.53 1.06
N ASP A 42 12.18 -6.55 0.22
CA ASP A 42 11.45 -7.77 0.57
C ASP A 42 12.36 -8.66 1.45
N HIS A 43 12.50 -8.28 2.72
CA HIS A 43 13.24 -9.07 3.69
C HIS A 43 12.50 -10.40 3.91
N LYS A 44 13.18 -11.54 3.72
CA LYS A 44 12.63 -12.92 3.85
C LYS A 44 11.84 -13.23 5.12
N GLU A 45 11.94 -12.38 6.15
CA GLU A 45 11.16 -12.45 7.39
C GLU A 45 9.68 -12.08 7.19
N TYR A 46 9.32 -11.49 6.04
CA TYR A 46 7.98 -11.00 5.72
C TYR A 46 7.50 -11.56 4.37
N GLN A 47 7.55 -12.89 4.22
CA GLN A 47 6.95 -13.54 3.05
C GLN A 47 5.49 -13.13 2.98
N PHE A 48 5.13 -12.37 1.94
CA PHE A 48 3.73 -12.09 1.61
C PHE A 48 3.01 -13.42 1.45
N ASP A 49 2.08 -13.72 2.36
CA ASP A 49 1.35 -14.97 2.39
C ASP A 49 0.65 -15.24 1.04
N ASP A 50 0.48 -16.52 0.70
CA ASP A 50 -0.31 -16.96 -0.48
C ASP A 50 -1.81 -16.56 -0.39
N HIS A 51 -2.24 -15.96 0.73
CA HIS A 51 -3.59 -15.48 0.98
C HIS A 51 -3.66 -13.93 1.03
N PRO A 52 -3.56 -13.24 -0.12
CA PRO A 52 -3.54 -11.77 -0.18
C PRO A 52 -4.84 -11.12 0.32
N SER A 53 -5.92 -11.88 0.49
CA SER A 53 -7.22 -11.39 0.94
C SER A 53 -7.20 -10.85 2.37
N ILE A 54 -6.40 -11.41 3.27
CA ILE A 54 -6.26 -10.93 4.65
C ILE A 54 -5.50 -9.60 4.67
N GLU A 55 -4.36 -9.55 3.97
CA GLU A 55 -3.51 -8.36 3.92
C GLU A 55 -4.20 -7.19 3.21
N ILE A 56 -4.94 -7.43 2.12
CA ILE A 56 -5.75 -6.41 1.44
C ILE A 56 -6.87 -5.90 2.35
N ARG A 57 -7.47 -6.77 3.17
CA ARG A 57 -8.51 -6.37 4.14
C ARG A 57 -7.92 -5.48 5.24
N ASP A 58 -6.72 -5.78 5.70
CA ASP A 58 -6.04 -4.96 6.70
C ASP A 58 -5.58 -3.63 6.08
N MET A 59 -5.07 -3.65 4.86
CA MET A 59 -4.80 -2.44 4.05
C MET A 59 -6.05 -1.56 3.95
N TYR A 60 -7.20 -2.15 3.63
CA TYR A 60 -8.48 -1.46 3.55
C TYR A 60 -8.88 -0.80 4.88
N LYS A 61 -8.59 -1.45 6.02
CA LYS A 61 -8.90 -0.92 7.36
C LYS A 61 -7.96 0.22 7.75
N PHE A 62 -6.66 0.07 7.50
CA PHE A 62 -5.62 0.95 8.05
C PHE A 62 -5.20 2.09 7.11
N MET A 63 -5.53 2.03 5.82
CA MET A 63 -5.28 3.16 4.93
C MET A 63 -6.15 4.37 5.29
N TRP A 64 -5.63 5.57 5.13
CA TRP A 64 -6.37 6.80 5.34
C TRP A 64 -6.67 7.51 4.03
N MET A 65 -7.61 8.45 4.08
CA MET A 65 -8.13 9.18 2.95
C MET A 65 -7.84 10.67 3.12
N GLN A 66 -7.54 11.37 2.03
CA GLN A 66 -7.56 12.82 1.97
C GLN A 66 -7.96 13.33 0.57
N ASP A 67 -8.47 14.56 0.51
CA ASP A 67 -8.93 15.16 -0.75
C ASP A 67 -7.78 15.73 -1.58
N LYS A 68 -6.71 16.19 -0.93
CA LYS A 68 -5.55 16.79 -1.59
C LYS A 68 -4.48 15.73 -1.87
N LYS A 69 -3.71 15.93 -2.94
CA LYS A 69 -2.54 15.09 -3.23
C LYS A 69 -1.54 15.20 -2.07
N PRO A 70 -0.93 14.09 -1.59
CA PRO A 70 0.08 14.16 -0.56
C PRO A 70 1.30 14.96 -1.03
N ALA A 71 1.86 15.80 -0.15
CA ALA A 71 3.06 16.58 -0.44
C ALA A 71 4.35 15.73 -0.48
N GLY A 72 4.27 14.44 -0.13
CA GLY A 72 5.37 13.49 -0.17
C GLY A 72 4.87 12.04 -0.18
N GLY A 73 5.79 11.10 -0.43
CA GLY A 73 5.49 9.68 -0.58
C GLY A 73 5.62 9.19 -2.02
N TYR A 74 5.28 7.93 -2.22
CA TYR A 74 5.42 7.20 -3.47
C TYR A 74 4.04 7.03 -4.12
N PRO A 75 3.80 7.63 -5.31
CA PRO A 75 2.58 7.38 -6.06
C PRO A 75 2.57 5.94 -6.59
N LEU A 76 1.42 5.27 -6.43
CA LEU A 76 1.08 3.98 -7.02
C LEU A 76 -0.13 4.11 -7.95
#